data_AF-A0A4Q6BM66-F1
#
_entry.id   AF-A0A4Q6BM66-F1
#
_cell.length_a   1.000
_cell.length_b   1.000
_cell.length_c   1.000
_cell.angle_alpha   90.00
_cell.angle_beta   90.00
_cell.angle_gamma   90.00
#
_symmetry.space_group_name_H-M   'P 1'
#
loop_
_entity.id
_entity.type
_entity.pdbx_description
1 polymer ?
#
loop_
_entity_poly.entity_id
_entity_poly.type
_entity_poly.pdbx_seq_one_letter_code
_entity_poly.pdbx_strand_id
1 'polypeptide(L)'
;MLLLLRRNDGAIWLERRPPSGIWGGLWTPPEFAERGEALQAAPASDRVTDLPLVEHAFTHFDLALHPLLVDDERGAGLARPMAADEGPDGLWYNPRAPQAIGLPAPIAALLATLAAQEA
;
A
#
# COMPACT_ATOMS: atom_id res chain seq x y z
N MET A 1 -0.50 -9.90 -2.95
CA MET A 1 0.72 -9.10 -2.69
C MET A 1 0.30 -7.66 -2.42
N LEU A 2 0.66 -7.11 -1.28
CA LEU A 2 0.32 -5.74 -0.88
C LEU A 2 1.52 -4.83 -1.19
N LEU A 3 1.41 -3.96 -2.20
CA LEU A 3 2.52 -3.12 -2.65
C LEU A 3 2.56 -1.80 -1.86
N LEU A 4 3.64 -1.57 -1.13
CA LEU A 4 3.93 -0.28 -0.50
C LEU A 4 4.92 0.46 -1.39
N LEU A 5 4.40 1.33 -2.25
CA LEU A 5 5.24 2.23 -3.04
C LEU A 5 5.62 3.43 -2.17
N ARG A 6 6.91 3.58 -1.89
CA ARG A 6 7.46 4.65 -1.04
C ARG A 6 8.20 5.67 -1.88
N ARG A 7 7.89 6.94 -1.68
CA ARG A 7 8.63 8.06 -2.26
C ARG A 7 9.79 8.48 -1.35
N ASN A 8 10.75 9.22 -1.90
CA ASN A 8 11.89 9.82 -1.17
C ASN A 8 11.54 10.61 0.11
N ASP A 9 10.32 11.16 0.22
CA ASP A 9 9.85 11.86 1.42
C ASP A 9 9.25 10.92 2.49
N GLY A 10 9.31 9.60 2.26
CA GLY A 10 8.74 8.56 3.11
C GLY A 10 7.23 8.38 2.94
N ALA A 11 6.59 9.13 2.03
CA ALA A 11 5.17 8.95 1.76
C ALA A 11 4.90 7.63 1.04
N ILE A 12 3.80 6.98 1.40
CA ILE A 12 3.35 5.69 0.86
C ILE A 12 2.11 5.92 0.02
N TRP A 13 2.06 5.33 -1.17
CA TRP A 13 0.86 5.37 -2.00
C TRP A 13 -0.25 4.48 -1.44
N LEU A 14 -1.44 5.07 -1.26
CA LEU A 14 -2.66 4.39 -0.86
C LEU A 14 -3.77 4.66 -1.88
N GLU A 15 -4.67 3.71 -2.01
CA GLU A 15 -5.88 3.79 -2.82
C GLU A 15 -7.10 3.60 -1.94
N ARG A 16 -8.16 4.35 -2.24
CA ARG A 16 -9.45 4.13 -1.58
C ARG A 16 -10.12 2.89 -2.14
N ARG A 17 -10.43 1.92 -1.28
CA ARG A 17 -11.17 0.71 -1.67
C ARG A 17 -12.62 1.05 -2.06
N PRO A 18 -13.24 0.25 -2.94
CA PRO A 18 -14.68 0.36 -3.24
C PRO A 18 -15.52 0.41 -1.95
N PRO A 19 -16.70 1.03 -1.95
CA PRO A 19 -17.51 1.20 -0.74
C PRO A 19 -18.03 -0.12 -0.15
N SER A 20 -18.01 -1.20 -0.92
CA SER A 20 -18.43 -2.55 -0.50
C SER A 20 -17.25 -3.50 -0.38
N GLY A 21 -17.37 -4.48 0.51
CA GLY A 21 -16.39 -5.55 0.71
C GLY A 21 -15.59 -5.38 2.00
N ILE A 22 -14.54 -6.20 2.15
CA ILE A 22 -13.60 -6.09 3.27
C ILE A 22 -12.94 -4.71 3.19
N TRP A 23 -13.09 -3.93 4.26
CA TRP A 23 -12.57 -2.55 4.36
C TRP A 23 -13.18 -1.56 3.37
N GLY A 24 -14.46 -1.73 3.04
CA GLY A 24 -15.16 -0.84 2.11
C GLY A 24 -15.00 0.64 2.44
N GLY A 25 -14.52 1.43 1.47
CA GLY A 25 -14.30 2.87 1.60
C GLY A 25 -13.07 3.29 2.42
N LEU A 26 -12.31 2.35 2.99
CA LEU A 26 -11.04 2.60 3.67
C LEU A 26 -9.88 2.69 2.66
N TRP A 27 -8.75 3.23 3.11
CA TRP A 27 -7.54 3.40 2.33
C TRP A 27 -6.57 2.25 2.58
N THR A 28 -6.06 1.66 1.50
CA THR A 28 -5.07 0.58 1.57
C THR A 28 -4.01 0.74 0.48
N PRO A 29 -2.79 0.21 0.67
CA PRO A 29 -1.88 0.07 -0.45
C PRO A 29 -2.49 -0.79 -1.57
N PRO A 30 -2.08 -0.61 -2.84
CA PRO A 30 -2.53 -1.45 -3.95
C PRO A 30 -2.25 -2.93 -3.70
N GLU A 31 -3.16 -3.78 -4.16
CA GLU A 31 -3.08 -5.22 -3.99
C GLU A 31 -3.06 -5.92 -5.34
N PHE A 32 -2.13 -6.85 -5.51
CA PHE A 32 -1.90 -7.63 -6.73
C PHE A 32 -1.99 -9.12 -6.43
N ALA A 33 -2.35 -9.93 -7.42
CA ALA A 33 -2.40 -11.38 -7.22
C ALA A 33 -0.98 -11.92 -7.00
N GLU A 34 -0.03 -11.47 -7.82
CA GLU A 34 1.33 -11.98 -7.83
C GLU A 34 2.40 -10.90 -7.61
N ARG A 35 3.59 -11.32 -7.17
CA ARG A 35 4.74 -10.41 -6.95
C ARG A 35 5.19 -9.77 -8.26
N GLY A 36 5.13 -10.52 -9.37
CA GLY A 36 5.49 -10.02 -10.70
C GLY A 36 4.61 -8.85 -11.13
N GLU A 37 3.29 -8.96 -10.94
CA GLU A 37 2.33 -7.90 -11.25
C GLU A 37 2.58 -6.64 -10.41
N ALA A 38 2.85 -6.80 -9.12
CA ALA A 38 3.18 -5.68 -8.23
C ALA A 38 4.45 -4.93 -8.67
N LEU A 39 5.48 -5.65 -9.12
CA LEU A 39 6.72 -5.05 -9.62
C LEU A 39 6.55 -4.39 -10.98
N GLN A 40 5.73 -4.96 -11.85
CA GLN A 40 5.38 -4.33 -13.13
C GLN A 40 4.62 -3.01 -12.94
N ALA A 41 3.82 -2.91 -11.88
CA ALA A 41 3.11 -1.69 -11.52
C ALA A 41 4.03 -0.61 -10.90
N ALA A 42 5.26 -0.96 -10.50
CA ALA A 42 6.25 -0.03 -9.95
C ALA A 42 7.59 -0.11 -10.73
N PRO A 43 7.62 0.23 -12.02
CA PRO A 43 8.73 -0.10 -12.91
C PRO A 43 10.00 0.75 -12.69
N ALA A 44 9.91 1.83 -11.92
CA ALA A 44 11.05 2.68 -11.56
C ALA A 44 11.63 2.36 -10.18
N SER A 45 11.45 1.12 -9.71
CA SER A 45 11.96 0.66 -8.43
C SER A 45 13.48 0.50 -8.44
N ASP A 46 14.18 1.25 -7.59
CA ASP A 46 15.63 1.07 -7.36
C ASP A 46 15.89 0.04 -6.24
N ARG A 47 14.93 -0.12 -5.31
CA ARG A 47 15.02 -1.08 -4.21
C ARG A 47 13.67 -1.75 -3.93
N VAL A 48 13.71 -3.07 -3.74
CA VAL A 48 12.57 -3.92 -3.42
C VAL A 48 12.88 -4.68 -2.13
N THR A 49 11.96 -4.68 -1.17
CA THR A 49 12.11 -5.37 0.12
C THR A 49 10.82 -6.10 0.50
N ASP A 50 10.91 -7.40 0.69
CA ASP A 50 9.82 -8.20 1.25
C ASP A 50 9.73 -7.93 2.75
N LEU A 51 8.56 -7.47 3.21
CA LEU A 51 8.30 -7.19 4.63
C LEU A 51 7.72 -8.44 5.33
N PRO A 52 7.78 -8.50 6.67
CA PRO A 52 7.13 -9.57 7.42
C PRO A 52 5.63 -9.70 7.08
N LEU A 53 5.15 -10.94 7.09
CA LEU A 53 3.72 -11.23 6.91
C LEU A 53 2.89 -10.48 7.95
N VAL A 54 1.80 -9.85 7.50
CA VAL A 54 0.83 -9.21 8.39
C VAL A 54 -0.42 -10.07 8.44
N GLU A 55 -0.66 -10.67 9.61
CA GLU A 55 -1.83 -11.51 9.86
C GLU A 55 -2.89 -10.71 10.63
N HIS A 56 -4.14 -10.85 10.22
CA HIS A 56 -5.28 -10.25 10.91
C HIS A 56 -6.45 -11.21 10.94
N ALA A 57 -6.87 -11.59 12.14
CA ALA A 57 -8.01 -12.48 12.36
C ALA A 57 -9.32 -11.67 12.34
N PHE A 58 -10.24 -12.04 11.45
CA PHE A 58 -11.64 -11.67 11.54
C PHE A 58 -12.44 -12.81 12.17
N THR A 59 -13.65 -12.51 12.65
CA THR A 59 -14.54 -13.53 13.25
C THR A 59 -14.83 -14.72 12.33
N HIS A 60 -14.78 -14.53 11.01
CA HIS A 60 -15.18 -15.54 10.03
C HIS A 60 -14.04 -16.04 9.14
N PHE A 61 -12.88 -15.38 9.14
CA PHE A 61 -11.72 -15.76 8.31
C PHE A 61 -10.45 -15.05 8.81
N ASP A 62 -9.28 -15.61 8.48
CA ASP A 62 -7.99 -14.96 8.70
C ASP A 62 -7.49 -14.32 7.40
N LEU A 63 -6.92 -13.13 7.50
CA LEU A 63 -6.32 -12.41 6.39
C LEU A 63 -4.79 -12.40 6.55
N ALA A 64 -4.10 -12.88 5.53
CA ALA A 64 -2.64 -12.89 5.45
C ALA A 64 -2.18 -11.93 4.35
N LEU A 65 -1.65 -10.78 4.74
CA LEU A 65 -1.10 -9.79 3.81
C LEU A 65 0.40 -10.03 3.64
N HIS A 66 0.84 -10.07 2.39
CA HIS A 66 2.24 -10.23 2.01
C HIS A 66 2.76 -8.87 1.53
N PRO A 67 3.37 -8.05 2.39
CA PRO A 67 3.70 -6.68 2.05
C PRO A 67 5.04 -6.61 1.33
N LEU A 68 5.07 -5.88 0.22
CA LEU A 68 6.23 -5.65 -0.63
C LEU A 68 6.52 -4.16 -0.66
N LEU A 69 7.62 -3.74 -0.02
CA LEU A 69 8.07 -2.36 -0.05
C LEU A 69 8.91 -2.11 -1.30
N VAL A 70 8.58 -1.05 -2.03
CA VAL A 70 9.27 -0.62 -3.23
C VAL A 70 9.60 0.86 -3.11
N ASP A 71 10.87 1.21 -3.23
CA ASP A 71 11.34 2.60 -3.21
C ASP A 71 11.29 3.20 -4.63
N ASP A 72 10.48 4.24 -4.79
CA ASP A 72 10.33 5.07 -5.99
C ASP A 72 11.24 6.29 -5.90
N GLU A 73 12.56 6.05 -5.95
CA GLU A 73 13.54 7.12 -5.81
C GLU A 73 13.51 8.11 -6.99
N ARG A 74 13.03 7.65 -8.15
CA ARG A 74 12.95 8.43 -9.38
C ARG A 74 11.62 9.17 -9.53
N GLY A 75 10.65 8.93 -8.65
CA GLY A 75 9.34 9.57 -8.65
C GLY A 75 8.49 9.23 -9.88
N ALA A 76 8.64 8.03 -10.44
CA ALA A 76 7.85 7.61 -11.60
C ALA A 76 6.40 7.28 -11.22
N GLY A 77 6.14 7.03 -9.93
CA GLY A 77 4.84 6.61 -9.43
C GLY A 77 4.45 5.21 -9.90
N LEU A 78 3.16 4.89 -9.76
CA LEU A 78 2.62 3.62 -10.26
C LEU A 78 2.41 3.68 -11.78
N ALA A 79 2.98 2.71 -12.49
CA ALA A 79 2.65 2.46 -13.88
C ALA A 79 1.44 1.52 -13.95
N ARG A 80 0.25 2.09 -14.00
CA ARG A 80 -0.97 1.33 -14.19
C ARG A 80 -1.54 1.60 -15.59
N PRO A 81 -1.96 0.57 -16.35
CA PRO A 81 -2.79 0.81 -17.52
C PRO A 81 -4.07 1.51 -17.04
N MET A 82 -4.39 2.66 -17.64
CA MET A 82 -5.65 3.39 -17.40
C MET A 82 -6.83 2.47 -17.78
N ALA A 83 -7.27 1.66 -16.83
CA ALA A 83 -8.48 0.88 -16.94
C ALA A 83 -9.39 1.25 -15.76
N ALA A 84 -10.21 2.26 -16.05
CA ALA A 84 -11.51 2.64 -15.49
C ALA A 84 -11.58 4.17 -15.48
N ASP A 85 -12.62 4.73 -16.10
CA ASP A 85 -13.01 6.15 -16.05
C ASP A 85 -13.27 6.68 -14.62
N GLU A 86 -13.04 5.85 -13.59
CA GLU A 86 -13.08 6.15 -12.16
C GLU A 86 -11.95 5.37 -11.46
N GLY A 87 -10.68 5.72 -11.74
CA GLY A 87 -9.57 5.20 -10.94
C GLY A 87 -9.82 5.49 -9.44
N PRO A 88 -9.49 4.58 -8.50
CA PRO A 88 -9.68 4.87 -7.09
C PRO A 88 -8.92 6.14 -6.72
N ASP A 89 -9.51 7.00 -5.89
CA ASP A 89 -8.82 8.15 -5.34
C ASP A 89 -7.49 7.67 -4.73
N GLY A 90 -6.39 8.21 -5.25
CA GLY A 90 -5.04 7.88 -4.83
C GLY A 90 -4.47 8.97 -3.92
N LEU A 91 -3.75 8.56 -2.88
CA LEU A 91 -3.18 9.46 -1.89
C LEU A 91 -1.76 9.04 -1.53
N TRP A 92 -0.84 10.00 -1.52
CA TRP A 92 0.46 9.86 -0.87
C TRP A 92 0.30 10.15 0.62
N TYR A 93 0.20 9.09 1.41
CA TYR A 93 0.06 9.17 2.85
C TYR A 93 1.44 9.23 3.51
N ASN A 94 1.69 10.26 4.33
CA ASN A 94 2.93 10.37 5.07
C ASN A 94 2.80 9.70 6.46
N PRO A 95 3.47 8.56 6.71
CA PRO A 95 3.38 7.88 8.01
C PRO A 95 3.94 8.71 9.18
N ARG A 96 4.83 9.66 8.91
CA ARG A 96 5.42 10.58 9.91
C ARG A 96 4.55 11.80 10.19
N ALA A 97 3.60 12.12 9.30
CA ALA A 97 2.64 13.20 9.44
C ALA A 97 1.24 12.68 9.06
N PRO A 98 0.65 11.82 9.92
CA PRO A 98 -0.54 11.05 9.56
C PRO A 98 -1.74 11.96 9.27
N GLN A 99 -2.32 11.78 8.10
CA GLN A 99 -3.57 12.43 7.70
C GLN A 99 -4.78 11.74 8.33
N ALA A 100 -5.85 12.48 8.61
CA ALA A 100 -7.08 11.94 9.17
C ALA A 100 -7.91 11.20 8.10
N ILE A 101 -7.46 9.99 7.73
CA ILE A 101 -8.14 9.09 6.78
C ILE A 101 -8.49 7.76 7.46
N GLY A 102 -9.49 7.06 6.92
CA GLY A 102 -9.85 5.73 7.41
C GLY A 102 -8.85 4.67 6.93
N LEU A 103 -8.09 4.06 7.84
CA LEU A 103 -7.19 2.95 7.57
C LEU A 103 -7.67 1.69 8.29
N PRO A 104 -7.55 0.49 7.69
CA PRO A 104 -7.68 -0.74 8.43
C PRO A 104 -6.61 -0.86 9.51
N ALA A 105 -6.96 -1.43 10.66
CA ALA A 105 -6.03 -1.64 11.78
C ALA A 105 -4.69 -2.29 11.38
N PRO A 106 -4.64 -3.39 10.59
CA PRO A 106 -3.36 -3.99 10.20
C PRO A 106 -2.52 -3.09 9.29
N ILE A 107 -3.15 -2.27 8.45
CA ILE A 107 -2.45 -1.32 7.57
C ILE A 107 -1.91 -0.15 8.39
N ALA A 108 -2.68 0.39 9.33
CA ALA A 108 -2.22 1.44 10.22
C ALA A 108 -0.99 1.00 11.05
N ALA A 109 -1.01 -0.23 11.58
CA ALA A 109 0.12 -0.80 12.29
C ALA A 109 1.36 -0.96 11.39
N LEU A 110 1.19 -1.49 10.18
CA LEU A 110 2.27 -1.65 9.20
C LEU A 110 2.93 -0.30 8.85
N LEU A 111 2.13 0.74 8.58
CA LEU A 111 2.63 2.08 8.25
C LEU A 111 3.37 2.72 9.44
N ALA A 112 2.89 2.51 10.67
CA ALA A 112 3.57 2.98 11.87
C ALA A 112 4.93 2.30 12.09
N THR A 113 5.03 0.99 11.81
CA THR A 113 6.31 0.28 11.86
C THR A 113 7.31 0.82 10.84
N LEU A 114 6.87 1.12 9.62
CA LEU A 114 7.72 1.74 8.61
C LEU A 114 8.21 3.13 9.04
N ALA A 115 7.32 3.95 9.60
CA ALA A 115 7.68 5.27 10.13
C ALA A 115 8.79 5.19 11.20
N ALA A 116 8.75 4.17 12.05
CA ALA A 116 9.71 3.98 13.13
C ALA A 116 11.07 3.42 12.67
N GLN A 117 11.13 2.70 11.54
CA GLN A 117 12.38 2.16 11.00
C GLN A 117 13.23 3.20 10.26
N GLU A 118 12.65 4.36 9.92
CA GLU A 118 13.31 5.46 9.22
C GLU A 118 13.67 6.66 10.12
N ALA A 119 13.49 6.52 11.44
CA ALA A 119 13.76 7.54 12.45
C ALA A 119 15.20 7.50 12.99
#